data_AF-A0AAC9IHU4-F1
#
_entry.id   AF-A0AAC9IHU4-F1
#
_cell.length_a   1.000
_cell.length_b   1.000
_cell.length_c   1.000
_cell.angle_alpha   90.00
_cell.angle_beta   90.00
_cell.angle_gamma   90.00
#
_symmetry.space_group_name_H-M   'P 1'
#
loop_
_entity.id
_entity.type
_entity.pdbx_description
1 polymer ?
#
loop_
_entity_poly.entity_id
_entity_poly.type
_entity_poly.pdbx_seq_one_letter_code
_entity_poly.pdbx_strand_id
1 'polypeptide(L)'
;MNTNEVAKEIGVSSKTIQRWVKQLNIPVARNELGHYEFHDDIVQLLKEVKRQMNEGVILHDIRLPIHEETVQQLSPAVETSASAQRIEALEEQVKKLLQQQSHTSHIETRFQEIERKLAKKADEGVSYQLLQHRKEIEELTATLERLTATLTQPSKGEAEKEKGHPEIKKKRVLFPLFHSFR
;
A
#
# COMPACT_ATOMS: atom_id res chain seq x y z
N MET A 1 25.22 25.70 40.80
CA MET A 1 26.62 26.15 40.64
C MET A 1 26.94 26.41 39.17
N ASN A 2 27.76 27.44 38.88
CA ASN A 2 28.17 27.75 37.51
C ASN A 2 29.27 26.80 37.02
N THR A 3 29.40 26.61 35.70
CA THR A 3 30.42 25.71 35.10
C THR A 3 31.85 26.02 35.59
N ASN A 4 32.17 27.30 35.77
CA ASN A 4 33.50 27.74 36.20
C ASN A 4 33.77 27.45 37.69
N GLU A 5 32.74 27.43 38.52
CA GLU A 5 32.87 27.11 39.95
C GLU A 5 33.10 25.60 40.12
N VAL A 6 32.30 24.78 39.42
CA VAL A 6 32.48 23.33 39.39
C VAL A 6 33.85 22.94 38.83
N ALA A 7 34.33 23.66 37.80
CA ALA A 7 35.68 23.48 37.26
C ALA A 7 36.77 23.67 38.31
N LYS A 8 36.65 24.72 39.13
CA LYS A 8 37.60 24.99 40.22
C LYS A 8 37.52 23.94 41.32
N GLU A 9 36.31 23.51 41.69
CA GLU A 9 36.10 22.53 42.75
C GLU A 9 36.62 21.13 42.37
N ILE A 10 36.39 20.69 41.13
CA ILE A 10 36.88 19.41 40.64
C ILE A 10 38.35 19.49 40.21
N GLY A 11 38.91 20.70 40.05
CA GLY A 11 40.29 20.91 39.61
C GLY A 11 40.53 20.53 38.16
N VAL A 12 39.57 20.82 37.28
CA VAL A 12 39.63 20.56 35.82
C VAL A 12 39.25 21.82 35.06
N SER A 13 39.57 21.90 33.76
CA SER A 13 39.17 23.06 32.95
C SER A 13 37.65 23.06 32.68
N SER A 14 37.04 24.24 32.56
CA SER A 14 35.61 24.36 32.21
C SER A 14 35.28 23.66 30.87
N LYS A 15 36.22 23.63 29.92
CA LYS A 15 36.07 22.90 28.65
C LYS A 15 36.06 21.38 28.86
N THR A 16 36.80 20.87 29.84
CA THR A 16 36.83 19.44 30.18
C THR A 16 35.47 19.01 30.71
N ILE A 17 34.86 19.79 31.60
CA ILE A 17 33.50 19.51 32.10
C ILE A 17 32.49 19.54 30.97
N GLN A 18 32.52 20.55 30.10
CA GLN A 18 31.63 20.62 28.95
C GLN A 18 31.81 19.41 28.01
N ARG A 19 33.04 18.93 27.83
CA ARG A 19 33.33 17.73 27.04
C ARG A 19 32.74 16.48 27.70
N TRP A 20 32.88 16.32 29.01
CA TRP A 20 32.29 15.19 29.75
C TRP A 20 30.76 15.22 29.69
N VAL A 21 30.15 16.38 29.88
CA VAL A 21 28.70 16.56 29.77
C VAL A 21 28.18 16.12 28.40
N LYS A 22 28.89 16.49 27.31
CA LYS A 22 28.54 16.08 25.95
C LYS A 22 28.80 14.60 25.67
N GLN A 23 29.94 14.07 26.10
CA GLN A 23 30.37 12.70 25.76
C GLN A 23 29.63 11.64 26.58
N LEU A 24 29.32 11.94 27.83
CA LEU A 24 28.59 11.06 28.75
C LEU A 24 27.08 11.36 28.80
N ASN A 25 26.63 12.30 27.95
CA ASN A 25 25.24 12.72 27.82
C ASN A 25 24.55 13.07 29.15
N ILE A 26 25.27 13.81 30.01
CA ILE A 26 24.79 14.18 31.35
C ILE A 26 23.71 15.27 31.20
N PRO A 27 22.50 15.08 31.77
CA PRO A 27 21.44 16.08 31.70
C PRO A 27 21.77 17.25 32.63
N VAL A 28 22.31 18.34 32.07
CA VAL A 28 22.61 19.57 32.81
C VAL A 28 21.59 20.64 32.44
N ALA A 29 20.97 21.24 33.45
CA ALA A 29 20.02 22.33 33.26
C ALA A 29 20.73 23.56 32.66
N ARG A 30 20.01 24.33 31.85
CA ARG A 30 20.48 25.63 31.36
C ARG A 30 19.64 26.71 32.02
N ASN A 31 20.29 27.71 32.58
CA ASN A 31 19.59 28.87 33.11
C ASN A 31 19.04 29.75 31.96
N GLU A 32 18.27 30.78 32.29
CA GLU A 32 17.68 31.71 31.30
C GLU A 32 18.73 32.45 30.44
N LEU A 33 20.00 32.44 30.86
CA LEU A 33 21.13 33.03 30.15
C LEU A 33 21.89 32.00 29.28
N GLY A 34 21.42 30.75 29.22
CA GLY A 34 22.00 29.69 28.39
C GLY A 34 23.30 29.08 28.93
N HIS A 35 23.68 29.38 30.18
CA HIS A 35 24.82 28.76 30.85
C HIS A 35 24.42 27.47 31.57
N TYR A 36 25.34 26.51 31.65
CA TYR A 36 25.13 25.25 32.35
C TYR A 36 25.05 25.48 33.87
N GLU A 37 23.94 25.07 34.45
CA GLU A 37 23.70 25.05 35.89
C GLU A 37 23.84 23.63 36.43
N PHE A 38 24.85 23.44 37.29
CA PHE A 38 25.16 22.16 37.91
C PHE A 38 24.55 22.10 39.30
N HIS A 39 23.81 21.02 39.56
CA HIS A 39 23.37 20.61 40.89
C HIS A 39 24.46 19.78 41.57
N ASP A 40 24.44 19.70 42.91
CA ASP A 40 25.47 19.00 43.68
C ASP A 40 25.59 17.53 43.26
N ASP A 41 24.48 16.87 42.93
CA ASP A 41 24.45 15.49 42.39
C ASP A 41 25.32 15.34 41.14
N ILE A 42 25.25 16.32 40.23
CA ILE A 42 26.03 16.33 38.99
C ILE A 42 27.51 16.61 39.31
N VAL A 43 27.80 17.43 40.32
CA VAL A 43 29.18 17.68 40.76
C VAL A 43 29.80 16.41 41.34
N GLN A 44 29.05 15.63 42.13
CA GLN A 44 29.49 14.33 42.64
C GLN A 44 29.74 13.34 41.50
N LEU A 45 28.85 13.29 40.51
CA LEU A 45 29.01 12.45 39.33
C LEU A 45 30.31 12.81 38.55
N LEU A 46 30.58 14.10 38.38
CA LEU A 46 31.80 14.56 37.71
C LEU A 46 33.08 14.26 38.52
N LYS A 47 33.01 14.25 39.86
CA LYS A 47 34.11 13.80 40.73
C LYS A 47 34.38 12.30 40.55
N GLU A 48 33.32 11.51 40.43
CA GLU A 48 33.39 10.08 40.16
C GLU A 48 33.97 9.77 38.76
N VAL A 49 33.54 10.52 37.73
CA VAL A 49 34.15 10.48 36.38
C VAL A 49 35.65 10.77 36.45
N LYS A 50 36.06 11.79 37.21
CA LYS A 50 37.49 12.11 37.39
C LYS A 50 38.24 10.95 38.07
N ARG A 51 37.65 10.32 39.07
CA ARG A 51 38.25 9.15 39.76
C ARG A 51 38.46 7.99 38.78
N GLN A 52 37.44 7.65 38.00
CA GLN A 52 37.52 6.58 37.00
C GLN A 52 38.55 6.88 35.91
N MET A 53 38.68 8.14 35.49
CA MET A 53 39.72 8.56 34.55
C MET A 53 41.13 8.44 35.14
N ASN A 54 41.31 8.71 36.43
CA ASN A 54 42.59 8.52 37.12
C ASN A 54 42.95 7.02 37.29
N GLU A 55 41.95 6.16 37.36
CA GLU A 55 42.11 4.69 37.43
C GLU A 55 42.40 4.05 36.05
N GLY A 56 42.48 4.86 34.98
CA GLY A 56 42.85 4.42 33.63
C GLY A 56 41.67 4.04 32.73
N VAL A 57 40.43 4.33 33.15
CA VAL A 57 39.24 4.09 32.33
C VAL A 57 39.12 5.16 31.25
N ILE A 58 38.93 4.73 30.00
CA ILE A 58 38.75 5.63 28.86
C ILE A 58 37.36 6.28 28.98
N LEU A 59 37.27 7.58 28.69
CA LEU A 59 36.02 8.38 28.77
C LEU A 59 34.80 7.76 28.06
N HIS A 60 35.02 6.89 27.08
CA HIS A 60 33.95 6.20 26.34
C HIS A 60 33.40 4.95 27.05
N ASP A 61 34.17 4.36 27.96
CA ASP A 61 33.81 3.17 28.73
C ASP A 61 33.36 3.50 30.16
N ILE A 62 33.36 4.79 30.53
CA ILE A 62 32.82 5.26 31.81
C ILE A 62 31.31 5.04 31.77
N ARG A 63 30.89 3.89 32.30
CA ARG A 63 29.50 3.61 32.66
C ARG A 63 29.19 4.45 33.88
N LEU A 64 28.62 5.63 33.63
CA LEU A 64 27.91 6.33 34.67
C LEU A 64 26.86 5.37 35.25
N PRO A 65 26.78 5.19 36.57
CA PRO A 65 25.54 4.75 37.17
C PRO A 65 24.53 5.80 36.75
N ILE A 66 23.68 5.47 35.80
CA ILE A 66 22.49 6.26 35.54
C ILE A 66 21.72 6.15 36.86
N HIS A 67 21.92 7.12 37.76
CA HIS A 67 21.02 7.31 38.88
C HIS A 67 19.70 7.69 38.21
N GLU A 68 18.84 6.68 38.05
CA GLU A 68 17.41 6.85 37.80
C GLU A 68 16.75 7.76 38.86
N GLU A 69 17.48 8.10 39.92
CA GLU A 69 17.07 8.90 41.07
C GLU A 69 17.06 10.42 40.81
N THR A 70 17.75 10.97 39.80
CA THR A 70 17.73 12.45 39.55
C THR A 70 16.61 12.90 38.59
N VAL A 71 15.72 12.00 38.18
CA VAL A 71 14.38 12.36 37.64
C VAL A 71 13.33 12.46 38.77
N GLN A 72 13.70 12.11 40.01
CA GLN A 72 12.77 11.89 41.12
C GLN A 72 12.79 12.96 42.22
N GLN A 73 13.34 14.16 41.96
CA GLN A 73 13.30 15.29 42.90
C GLN A 73 12.63 16.55 42.35
N LEU A 74 11.74 16.40 41.38
CA LEU A 74 10.73 17.40 41.02
C LEU A 74 9.34 16.74 40.92
N SER A 75 8.91 16.06 42.00
CA SER A 75 7.53 16.05 42.54
C SER A 75 7.34 14.92 43.55
N PRO A 76 6.74 15.20 44.73
CA PRO A 76 6.49 14.18 45.75
C PRO A 76 5.24 13.35 45.40
N ALA A 77 5.39 12.03 45.46
CA ALA A 77 4.44 11.09 46.08
C ALA A 77 2.99 10.92 45.55
N VAL A 78 2.65 11.21 44.28
CA VAL A 78 1.30 10.85 43.74
C VAL A 78 1.29 10.13 42.36
N GLU A 79 2.38 10.11 41.58
CA GLU A 79 2.27 9.75 40.14
C GLU A 79 2.78 8.34 39.71
N THR A 80 3.27 7.51 40.64
CA THR A 80 3.83 6.19 40.29
C THR A 80 2.78 5.15 39.88
N SER A 81 1.50 5.33 40.24
CA SER A 81 0.42 4.48 39.73
C SER A 81 0.02 4.85 38.30
N ALA A 82 -0.08 6.15 37.99
CA ALA A 82 -0.59 6.62 36.70
C ALA A 82 0.42 6.41 35.56
N SER A 83 1.71 6.58 35.84
CA SER A 83 2.77 6.34 34.86
C SER A 83 2.99 4.86 34.58
N ALA A 84 2.92 3.99 35.60
CA ALA A 84 2.93 2.53 35.41
C ALA A 84 1.70 2.04 34.62
N GLN A 85 0.50 2.54 34.94
CA GLN A 85 -0.73 2.24 34.19
C GLN A 85 -0.66 2.73 32.74
N ARG A 86 -0.01 3.87 32.49
CA ARG A 86 0.18 4.38 31.12
C ARG A 86 1.12 3.50 30.31
N ILE A 87 2.16 2.95 30.93
CA ILE A 87 3.08 2.00 30.28
C ILE A 87 2.36 0.69 29.96
N GLU A 88 1.58 0.14 30.90
CA GLU A 88 0.76 -1.06 30.67
C GLU A 88 -0.25 -0.85 29.53
N ALA A 89 -0.93 0.30 29.50
CA ALA A 89 -1.86 0.66 28.42
C ALA A 89 -1.16 0.85 27.05
N LEU A 90 0.11 1.26 27.04
CA LEU A 90 0.92 1.34 25.83
C LEU A 90 1.31 -0.06 25.33
N GLU A 91 1.67 -0.97 26.22
CA GLU A 91 1.98 -2.37 25.89
C GLU A 91 0.78 -3.11 25.30
N GLU A 92 -0.41 -2.92 25.88
CA GLU A 92 -1.65 -3.49 25.34
C GLU A 92 -1.98 -2.94 23.94
N GLN A 93 -1.78 -1.64 23.71
CA GLN A 93 -1.97 -1.03 22.39
C GLN A 93 -0.98 -1.58 21.36
N VAL A 94 0.29 -1.76 21.73
CA VAL A 94 1.30 -2.38 20.86
C VAL A 94 0.90 -3.82 20.50
N LYS A 95 0.43 -4.61 21.48
CA LYS A 95 -0.06 -5.98 21.24
C LYS A 95 -1.26 -6.00 20.29
N LYS A 96 -2.21 -5.06 20.45
CA LYS A 96 -3.36 -4.91 19.57
C LYS A 96 -2.94 -4.56 18.13
N LEU A 97 -1.98 -3.65 17.98
CA LEU A 97 -1.44 -3.29 16.67
C LEU A 97 -0.74 -4.48 16.01
N LEU A 98 0.05 -5.24 16.76
CA LEU A 98 0.71 -6.44 16.25
C LEU A 98 -0.30 -7.52 15.81
N GLN A 99 -1.37 -7.72 16.59
CA GLN A 99 -2.46 -8.61 16.21
C GLN A 99 -3.18 -8.12 14.96
N GLN A 100 -3.44 -6.81 14.85
CA GLN A 100 -4.06 -6.23 13.66
C GLN A 100 -3.17 -6.40 12.42
N GLN A 101 -1.86 -6.21 12.53
CA GLN A 101 -0.92 -6.46 11.44
C GLN A 101 -0.95 -7.92 10.98
N SER A 102 -1.05 -8.88 11.91
CA SER A 102 -1.17 -10.29 11.56
C SER A 102 -2.48 -10.60 10.80
N HIS A 103 -3.59 -9.96 11.20
CA HIS A 103 -4.86 -10.12 10.51
C HIS A 103 -4.82 -9.52 9.11
N THR A 104 -4.26 -8.31 8.95
CA THR A 104 -4.08 -7.67 7.64
C THR A 104 -3.24 -8.54 6.72
N SER A 105 -2.12 -9.07 7.19
CA SER A 105 -1.27 -9.99 6.40
C SER A 105 -2.03 -11.26 5.97
N HIS A 106 -2.86 -11.83 6.85
CA HIS A 106 -3.70 -12.98 6.50
C HIS A 106 -4.72 -12.63 5.40
N ILE A 107 -5.38 -11.47 5.51
CA ILE A 107 -6.34 -11.00 4.51
C ILE A 107 -5.65 -10.72 3.17
N GLU A 108 -4.47 -10.10 3.17
CA GLU A 108 -3.66 -9.87 1.96
C GLU A 108 -3.32 -11.19 1.26
N THR A 109 -2.90 -12.20 2.02
CA THR A 109 -2.59 -13.53 1.46
C THR A 109 -3.82 -14.16 0.82
N ARG A 110 -4.98 -14.11 1.52
CA ARG A 110 -6.25 -14.63 1.00
C ARG A 110 -6.73 -13.86 -0.23
N PHE A 111 -6.50 -12.56 -0.27
CA PHE A 111 -6.82 -11.71 -1.40
C PHE A 111 -5.99 -12.09 -2.63
N GLN A 112 -4.66 -12.26 -2.47
CA GLN A 112 -3.78 -12.74 -3.55
C GLN A 112 -4.19 -14.13 -4.08
N GLU A 113 -4.61 -15.04 -3.19
CA GLU A 113 -5.15 -16.34 -3.61
C GLU A 113 -6.41 -16.20 -4.47
N ILE A 114 -7.32 -15.30 -4.09
CA ILE A 114 -8.56 -15.02 -4.82
C ILE A 114 -8.25 -14.36 -6.16
N GLU A 115 -7.37 -13.36 -6.21
CA GLU A 115 -6.94 -12.71 -7.45
C GLU A 115 -6.35 -13.73 -8.42
N ARG A 116 -5.49 -14.64 -7.95
CA ARG A 116 -4.92 -15.69 -8.80
C ARG A 116 -5.98 -16.64 -9.35
N LYS A 117 -6.96 -17.03 -8.52
CA LYS A 117 -8.09 -17.87 -8.97
C LYS A 117 -8.98 -17.14 -9.95
N LEU A 118 -9.22 -15.84 -9.73
CA LEU A 118 -10.02 -15.00 -10.61
C LEU A 118 -9.34 -14.82 -11.97
N ALA A 119 -8.05 -14.51 -11.99
CA ALA A 119 -7.25 -14.41 -13.21
C ALA A 119 -7.29 -15.73 -14.00
N LYS A 120 -7.03 -16.86 -13.33
CA LYS A 120 -7.10 -18.18 -13.96
C LYS A 120 -8.48 -18.47 -14.56
N LYS A 121 -9.56 -18.15 -13.84
CA LYS A 121 -10.93 -18.38 -14.33
C LYS A 121 -11.29 -17.45 -15.49
N ALA A 122 -10.80 -16.22 -15.47
CA ALA A 122 -10.95 -15.29 -16.59
C ALA A 122 -10.22 -15.83 -17.83
N ASP A 123 -8.98 -16.31 -17.68
CA ASP A 123 -8.21 -16.90 -18.77
C ASP A 123 -8.87 -18.15 -19.35
N GLU A 124 -9.40 -19.04 -18.51
CA GLU A 124 -10.11 -20.26 -18.95
C GLU A 124 -11.38 -19.93 -19.74
N GLY A 125 -12.20 -19.01 -19.24
CA GLY A 125 -13.44 -18.59 -19.91
C GLY A 125 -13.18 -17.88 -21.22
N VAL A 126 -12.22 -16.94 -21.22
CA VAL A 126 -11.82 -16.16 -22.40
C VAL A 126 -11.18 -17.06 -23.45
N SER A 127 -10.32 -18.01 -23.06
CA SER A 127 -9.71 -18.95 -24.02
C SER A 127 -10.73 -19.84 -24.72
N TYR A 128 -11.70 -20.37 -23.97
CA TYR A 128 -12.79 -21.16 -24.57
C TYR A 128 -13.63 -20.32 -25.52
N GLN A 129 -13.99 -19.09 -25.12
CA GLN A 129 -14.75 -18.17 -25.96
C GLN A 129 -13.97 -17.80 -27.22
N LEU A 130 -12.68 -17.46 -27.14
CA LEU A 130 -11.88 -17.17 -28.33
C LEU A 130 -11.82 -18.36 -29.29
N LEU A 131 -11.66 -19.58 -28.77
CA LEU A 131 -11.66 -20.79 -29.60
C LEU A 131 -13.01 -21.02 -30.28
N GLN A 132 -14.11 -20.81 -29.55
CA GLN A 132 -15.45 -20.95 -30.10
C GLN A 132 -15.75 -19.90 -31.18
N HIS A 133 -15.41 -18.63 -30.91
CA HIS A 133 -15.55 -17.54 -31.87
C HIS A 133 -14.68 -17.78 -33.11
N ARG A 134 -13.47 -18.36 -32.96
CA ARG A 134 -12.63 -18.74 -34.09
C ARG A 134 -13.32 -19.77 -34.99
N LYS A 135 -13.93 -20.80 -34.40
CA LYS A 135 -14.70 -21.81 -35.15
C LYS A 135 -15.91 -21.20 -35.86
N GLU A 136 -16.69 -20.35 -35.17
CA GLU A 136 -17.83 -19.66 -35.78
C GLU A 136 -17.40 -18.77 -36.96
N ILE A 137 -16.29 -18.04 -36.82
CA ILE A 137 -15.74 -17.25 -37.94
C ILE A 137 -15.35 -18.14 -39.11
N GLU A 138 -14.73 -19.29 -38.87
CA GLU A 138 -14.35 -20.25 -39.92
C GLU A 138 -15.58 -20.83 -40.63
N GLU A 139 -16.65 -21.18 -39.90
CA GLU A 139 -17.92 -21.62 -40.49
C GLU A 139 -18.60 -20.51 -41.30
N LEU A 140 -18.67 -19.29 -40.77
CA LEU A 140 -19.21 -18.14 -41.49
C LEU A 140 -18.39 -17.84 -42.75
N THR A 141 -17.07 -17.96 -42.69
CA THR A 141 -16.21 -17.79 -43.86
C THR A 141 -16.48 -18.86 -44.92
N ALA A 142 -16.60 -20.14 -44.51
CA ALA A 142 -16.92 -21.23 -45.43
C ALA A 142 -18.31 -21.08 -46.07
N THR A 143 -19.31 -20.59 -45.33
CA THR A 143 -20.63 -20.30 -45.90
C THR A 143 -20.58 -19.12 -46.87
N LEU A 144 -19.84 -18.06 -46.57
CA LEU A 144 -19.59 -16.95 -47.49
C LEU A 144 -18.87 -17.42 -48.76
N GLU A 145 -17.87 -18.29 -48.64
CA GLU A 145 -17.19 -18.91 -49.79
C GLU A 145 -18.16 -19.72 -50.65
N ARG A 146 -19.07 -20.49 -50.06
CA ARG A 146 -20.11 -21.23 -50.81
C ARG A 146 -21.13 -20.30 -51.49
N LEU A 147 -21.57 -19.25 -50.80
CA LEU A 147 -22.51 -18.28 -51.34
C LEU A 147 -21.87 -17.50 -52.50
N THR A 148 -20.63 -17.05 -52.32
CA THR A 148 -19.86 -16.38 -53.37
C THR A 148 -19.57 -17.32 -54.55
N ALA A 149 -19.26 -18.59 -54.31
CA ALA A 149 -19.12 -19.60 -55.37
C ALA A 149 -20.44 -19.83 -56.13
N THR A 150 -21.59 -19.85 -55.45
CA THR A 150 -22.90 -19.95 -56.09
C THR A 150 -23.23 -18.70 -56.92
N LEU A 151 -22.85 -17.51 -56.43
CA LEU A 151 -23.04 -16.24 -57.14
C LEU A 151 -22.08 -16.06 -58.33
N THR A 152 -20.88 -16.63 -58.26
CA THR A 152 -19.87 -16.56 -59.33
C THR A 152 -19.97 -17.72 -60.31
N GLN A 153 -20.68 -18.80 -59.99
CA GLN A 153 -21.09 -19.78 -60.98
C GLN A 153 -22.00 -19.09 -62.01
N PRO A 154 -21.61 -19.00 -63.29
CA PRO A 154 -22.50 -18.51 -64.32
C PRO A 154 -23.70 -19.45 -64.40
N SER A 155 -24.89 -18.90 -64.30
CA SER A 155 -26.17 -19.58 -64.54
C SER A 155 -26.14 -20.29 -65.90
N LYS A 156 -25.72 -21.56 -65.90
CA LYS A 156 -25.90 -22.44 -67.06
C LYS A 156 -27.35 -22.89 -67.06
N GLY A 157 -28.22 -22.06 -67.62
CA GLY A 157 -29.60 -22.44 -67.90
C GLY A 157 -30.54 -21.27 -68.03
N GLU A 158 -30.29 -20.35 -68.96
CA GLU A 158 -31.31 -19.43 -69.49
C GLU A 158 -30.77 -18.69 -70.73
N ALA A 159 -30.39 -19.46 -71.75
CA ALA A 159 -30.08 -18.90 -73.06
C ALA A 159 -30.37 -19.94 -74.13
N GLU A 160 -31.65 -20.23 -74.38
CA GLU A 160 -32.14 -20.66 -75.69
C GLU A 160 -33.66 -20.78 -75.68
N LYS A 161 -34.33 -19.75 -76.20
CA LYS A 161 -35.46 -19.78 -77.15
C LYS A 161 -36.39 -18.58 -76.95
N GLU A 162 -35.98 -17.43 -77.48
CA GLU A 162 -36.93 -16.41 -77.92
C GLU A 162 -36.57 -15.98 -79.34
N LYS A 163 -37.18 -16.64 -80.32
CA LYS A 163 -37.44 -16.08 -81.65
C LYS A 163 -38.90 -16.36 -81.99
N GLY A 164 -39.68 -15.30 -82.11
CA GLY A 164 -41.02 -15.34 -82.70
C GLY A 164 -42.09 -14.65 -81.86
N HIS A 165 -42.21 -13.33 -81.99
CA HIS A 165 -43.50 -12.66 -81.76
C HIS A 165 -44.56 -13.24 -82.72
N PRO A 166 -45.83 -13.36 -82.28
CA PRO A 166 -46.85 -12.59 -83.00
C PRO A 166 -47.94 -11.94 -82.12
N GLU A 167 -48.32 -10.74 -82.57
CA GLU A 167 -49.56 -9.96 -82.37
C GLU A 167 -50.56 -10.29 -81.25
N ILE A 168 -50.81 -9.29 -80.39
CA ILE A 168 -51.96 -9.24 -79.48
C ILE A 168 -53.10 -8.46 -80.14
N LYS A 169 -54.11 -9.15 -80.68
CA LYS A 169 -55.37 -8.53 -81.15
C LYS A 169 -56.27 -8.20 -79.95
N LYS A 170 -56.58 -6.91 -79.77
CA LYS A 170 -57.55 -6.41 -78.77
C LYS A 170 -58.96 -6.87 -79.13
N LYS A 171 -59.60 -7.71 -78.30
CA LYS A 171 -61.05 -7.95 -78.37
C LYS A 171 -61.75 -7.25 -77.21
N ARG A 172 -62.68 -6.35 -77.55
CA ARG A 172 -63.59 -5.65 -76.63
C ARG A 172 -64.52 -6.69 -76.00
N VAL A 173 -64.61 -6.71 -74.67
CA VAL A 173 -65.55 -7.58 -73.95
C VAL A 173 -66.91 -6.88 -73.97
N LEU A 174 -67.84 -7.40 -74.78
CA LEU A 174 -69.25 -7.01 -74.76
C LEU A 174 -69.91 -7.81 -73.62
N PHE A 175 -70.22 -7.16 -72.50
CA PHE A 175 -71.01 -7.76 -71.41
C PHE A 175 -72.48 -7.92 -71.86
N PRO A 176 -73.10 -9.10 -71.76
CA PRO A 176 -74.55 -9.19 -71.77
C PRO A 176 -75.09 -9.09 -70.34
N LEU A 177 -75.93 -8.07 -70.14
CA LEU A 177 -76.89 -7.96 -69.04
C LEU A 177 -77.72 -9.26 -68.99
N PHE A 178 -77.69 -9.99 -67.88
CA PHE A 178 -78.77 -10.90 -67.54
C PHE A 178 -79.65 -10.26 -66.48
N HIS A 179 -80.80 -9.78 -66.93
CA HIS A 179 -81.98 -9.51 -66.12
C HIS A 179 -82.54 -10.83 -65.57
N SER A 180 -83.01 -10.74 -64.33
CA SER A 180 -84.02 -11.54 -63.63
C SER A 180 -84.79 -12.59 -64.45
N PHE A 181 -85.01 -13.77 -63.88
CA PHE A 181 -86.38 -14.27 -63.70
C PHE A 181 -86.49 -15.46 -62.72
N ARG A 182 -87.48 -15.31 -61.84
CA ARG A 182 -88.32 -16.29 -61.14
C ARG A 182 -87.87 -16.91 -59.82
#